data_AF-A0A8D1DB99-F1
#
_entry.id   AF-A0A8D1DB99-F1
#
_cell.length_a   1.000
_cell.length_b   1.000
_cell.length_c   1.000
_cell.angle_alpha   90.00
_cell.angle_beta   90.00
_cell.angle_gamma   90.00
#
_symmetry.space_group_name_H-M   'P 1'
#
loop_
_entity.id
_entity.type
_entity.pdbx_description
1 polymer ?
#
loop_
_entity_poly.entity_id
_entity_poly.type
_entity_poly.pdbx_seq_one_letter_code
_entity_poly.pdbx_strand_id
1 'polypeptide(L)'
;MNRGAVKAGLVTARENFNYHQLKDIRISDQDDRRLKREPPSLPPNMTFGIRARPSTPFFDLLQHRYQQLWVQEQKATQKAIKLEKKHKVTLGPLYETRSSQLRKYKPPVRLDALWHMPHFQKVGPHLDTFPTEADRQRAFKAHREECAVRQGTLRMGNYTHP
;
A
#
# COMPACT_ATOMS: atom_id res chain seq x y z
N MET A 1 24.62 -11.52 -21.49
CA MET A 1 25.68 -10.49 -21.39
C MET A 1 25.23 -9.24 -22.13
N ASN A 2 25.23 -8.07 -21.48
CA ASN A 2 24.77 -6.81 -22.07
C ASN A 2 25.86 -6.19 -22.98
N ARG A 3 25.97 -6.69 -24.21
CA ARG A 3 27.04 -6.35 -25.17
C ARG A 3 27.02 -4.89 -25.64
N GLY A 4 25.83 -4.29 -25.73
CA GLY A 4 25.64 -2.90 -26.15
C GLY A 4 26.27 -1.90 -25.18
N ALA A 5 26.08 -2.12 -23.88
CA ALA A 5 26.66 -1.27 -22.83
C ALA A 5 28.20 -1.35 -22.79
N VAL A 6 28.77 -2.52 -23.05
CA VAL A 6 30.23 -2.69 -23.14
C VAL A 6 30.80 -2.00 -24.38
N LYS A 7 30.12 -2.11 -25.53
CA LYS A 7 30.54 -1.44 -26.77
C LYS A 7 30.42 0.09 -26.66
N ALA A 8 29.46 0.59 -25.90
CA ALA A 8 29.27 2.01 -25.63
C ALA A 8 30.22 2.56 -24.54
N GLY A 9 31.07 1.73 -23.93
CA GLY A 9 32.00 2.14 -22.88
C GLY A 9 31.33 2.48 -21.54
N LEU A 10 30.04 2.16 -21.38
CA LEU A 10 29.27 2.46 -20.16
C LEU A 10 29.58 1.49 -19.02
N VAL A 11 30.01 0.27 -19.36
CA VAL A 11 30.33 -0.79 -18.40
C VAL A 11 31.51 -1.59 -18.92
N THR A 12 32.46 -1.92 -18.05
CA THR A 12 33.61 -2.76 -18.41
C THR A 12 33.20 -4.22 -18.50
N ALA A 13 33.82 -4.98 -19.41
CA ALA A 13 33.57 -6.43 -19.51
C ALA A 13 33.78 -7.16 -18.18
N ARG A 14 34.76 -6.71 -17.37
CA ARG A 14 35.07 -7.23 -16.04
C ARG A 14 33.95 -6.98 -15.03
N GLU A 15 33.34 -5.80 -15.05
CA GLU A 15 32.24 -5.42 -14.15
C GLU A 15 30.98 -6.22 -14.47
N ASN A 16 30.70 -6.43 -15.76
CA ASN A 16 29.56 -7.23 -16.21
C ASN A 16 29.70 -8.70 -15.80
N PHE A 17 30.93 -9.24 -15.87
CA PHE A 17 31.24 -10.60 -15.40
C PHE A 17 31.03 -10.73 -13.88
N ASN A 18 31.56 -9.79 -13.10
CA ASN A 18 31.41 -9.80 -11.64
C ASN A 18 29.94 -9.64 -11.21
N TYR A 19 29.17 -8.80 -11.92
CA TYR A 19 27.74 -8.64 -11.69
C TYR A 19 27.00 -9.97 -11.85
N HIS A 20 27.26 -10.69 -12.95
CA HIS A 20 26.66 -12.00 -13.15
C HIS A 20 27.11 -13.00 -12.09
N GLN A 21 28.40 -13.05 -11.72
CA GLN A 21 28.88 -13.97 -10.68
C GLN A 21 28.22 -13.75 -9.31
N LEU A 22 27.94 -12.50 -8.94
CA LEU A 22 27.35 -12.15 -7.63
C LEU A 22 25.82 -12.12 -7.63
N LYS A 23 25.19 -12.01 -8.80
CA LYS A 23 23.74 -11.84 -8.96
C LYS A 23 23.09 -12.94 -9.79
N ASP A 24 23.80 -14.03 -10.10
CA ASP A 24 23.17 -15.20 -10.71
C ASP A 24 22.34 -15.93 -9.63
N ILE A 25 21.02 -15.77 -9.70
CA ILE A 25 20.04 -16.43 -8.81
C ILE A 25 19.68 -17.82 -9.37
N ARG A 26 20.22 -18.19 -10.53
CA ARG A 26 19.99 -19.52 -11.09
C ARG A 26 20.59 -20.56 -10.14
N ILE A 27 19.72 -21.43 -9.63
CA ILE A 27 20.10 -22.62 -8.87
C ILE A 27 21.08 -23.39 -9.75
N SER A 28 22.31 -23.58 -9.24
CA SER A 28 23.34 -24.35 -9.92
C SER A 28 22.86 -25.78 -10.06
N ASP A 29 22.75 -26.26 -11.30
CA ASP A 29 22.49 -27.68 -11.62
C ASP A 29 23.57 -28.62 -11.04
N GLN A 30 24.67 -28.06 -10.49
CA GLN A 30 25.69 -28.84 -9.78
C GLN A 30 25.32 -29.20 -8.34
N ASP A 31 24.39 -28.49 -7.69
CA ASP A 31 23.94 -28.87 -6.34
C ASP A 31 23.07 -30.14 -6.38
N ASP A 32 22.27 -30.32 -7.44
CA ASP A 32 21.47 -31.53 -7.63
C ASP A 32 22.30 -32.74 -8.11
N ARG A 33 23.45 -32.51 -8.76
CA ARG A 33 24.34 -33.59 -9.22
C ARG A 33 25.21 -34.23 -8.13
N ARG A 34 25.27 -33.61 -6.94
CA ARG A 34 26.07 -34.12 -5.80
C ARG A 34 25.27 -34.97 -4.82
N LEU A 35 23.95 -35.05 -4.97
CA LEU A 35 23.15 -36.07 -4.29
C LEU A 35 23.38 -37.39 -5.02
N LYS A 36 24.18 -38.25 -4.41
CA LYS A 36 24.53 -39.58 -4.90
C LYS A 36 23.28 -40.29 -5.44
N ARG A 37 23.36 -40.76 -6.68
CA ARG A 37 22.40 -41.65 -7.36
C ARG A 37 22.27 -43.03 -6.72
N GLU A 38 22.74 -43.22 -5.49
CA GLU A 38 22.47 -44.46 -4.79
C GLU A 38 21.14 -44.30 -4.06
N PRO A 39 20.12 -45.11 -4.41
CA PRO A 39 18.92 -45.15 -3.60
C PRO A 39 19.34 -45.48 -2.17
N PRO A 40 18.81 -44.77 -1.15
CA PRO A 40 19.14 -45.06 0.23
C PRO A 40 18.88 -46.54 0.51
N SER A 41 19.82 -47.21 1.19
CA SER A 41 19.66 -48.61 1.58
C SER A 41 18.36 -48.77 2.36
N LEU A 42 17.39 -49.44 1.75
CA LEU A 42 16.07 -49.65 2.34
C LEU A 42 16.15 -50.86 3.27
N PRO A 43 15.63 -50.78 4.49
CA PRO A 43 15.69 -51.91 5.41
C PRO A 43 14.90 -53.11 4.84
N PRO A 44 15.32 -54.36 5.08
CA PRO A 44 14.70 -55.55 4.48
C PRO A 44 13.20 -55.72 4.79
N ASN A 45 12.70 -55.05 5.83
CA ASN A 45 11.30 -55.08 6.26
C ASN A 45 10.47 -53.88 5.76
N MET A 46 10.97 -53.10 4.80
CA MET A 46 10.25 -51.94 4.30
C MET A 46 9.09 -52.35 3.38
N THR A 47 7.87 -51.98 3.76
CA THR A 47 6.69 -52.11 2.89
C THR A 47 6.65 -50.96 1.88
N PHE A 48 6.64 -51.29 0.58
CA PHE A 48 6.43 -50.33 -0.49
C PHE A 48 4.95 -49.94 -0.61
N GLY A 49 4.68 -48.69 -0.96
CA GLY A 49 3.33 -48.14 -1.10
C GLY A 49 3.02 -47.00 -0.13
N ILE A 50 1.86 -46.37 -0.33
CA ILE A 50 1.39 -45.28 0.53
C ILE A 50 0.80 -45.92 1.79
N ARG A 51 1.45 -45.70 2.94
CA ARG A 51 0.87 -46.08 4.24
C ARG A 51 -0.49 -45.39 4.38
N ALA A 52 -1.51 -46.13 4.79
CA ALA A 52 -2.79 -45.52 5.17
C ALA A 52 -2.50 -44.48 6.26
N ARG A 53 -2.65 -43.20 5.92
CA ARG A 53 -2.50 -42.12 6.90
C ARG A 53 -3.57 -42.38 7.96
N PRO A 54 -3.21 -42.47 9.25
CA PRO A 54 -4.23 -42.55 10.28
C PRO A 54 -5.14 -41.33 10.10
N SER A 55 -6.45 -41.56 10.05
CA SER A 55 -7.42 -40.47 10.04
C SER A 55 -7.11 -39.54 11.21
N THR A 56 -7.33 -38.24 11.04
CA THR A 56 -7.23 -37.28 12.14
C THR A 56 -7.93 -37.87 13.36
N PRO A 57 -7.23 -38.09 14.48
CA PRO A 57 -7.81 -38.79 15.61
C PRO A 57 -9.04 -37.99 16.04
N PHE A 58 -10.22 -38.61 15.92
CA PHE A 58 -11.52 -37.95 16.15
C PHE A 58 -11.58 -37.24 17.51
N PHE A 59 -10.82 -37.77 18.47
CA PHE A 59 -10.61 -37.19 19.78
C PHE A 59 -10.08 -35.75 19.75
N ASP A 60 -9.17 -35.39 18.85
CA ASP A 60 -8.64 -34.02 18.76
C ASP A 60 -9.71 -33.01 18.33
N LEU A 61 -10.70 -33.46 17.56
CA LEU A 61 -11.87 -32.66 17.18
C LEU A 61 -12.81 -32.49 18.37
N LEU A 62 -13.10 -33.57 19.12
CA LEU A 62 -13.93 -33.52 20.33
C LEU A 62 -13.29 -32.68 21.46
N GLN A 63 -11.96 -32.68 21.58
CA GLN A 63 -11.23 -31.95 22.60
C GLN A 63 -10.93 -30.49 22.22
N HIS A 64 -11.43 -30.00 21.09
CA HIS A 64 -11.15 -28.66 20.58
C HIS A 64 -9.65 -28.32 20.49
N ARG A 65 -8.78 -29.34 20.30
CA ARG A 65 -7.32 -29.16 20.30
C ARG A 65 -6.87 -28.16 19.23
N TYR A 66 -7.48 -28.22 18.05
CA TYR A 66 -7.18 -27.29 16.96
C TYR A 66 -7.59 -25.85 17.26
N GLN A 67 -8.69 -25.62 17.98
CA GLN A 67 -9.07 -24.29 18.42
C GLN A 67 -8.02 -23.73 19.39
N GLN A 68 -7.55 -24.56 20.33
CA GLN A 68 -6.51 -24.16 21.29
C GLN A 68 -5.19 -23.83 20.58
N LEU A 69 -4.77 -24.69 19.65
CA LEU A 69 -3.56 -24.47 18.84
C LEU A 69 -3.66 -23.18 18.02
N TRP A 70 -4.80 -22.95 17.36
CA TRP A 70 -5.02 -21.73 16.58
C TRP A 70 -4.96 -20.46 17.45
N VAL A 71 -5.58 -20.47 18.63
CA VAL A 71 -5.51 -19.35 19.57
C VAL A 71 -4.07 -19.13 20.06
N GLN A 72 -3.31 -20.19 20.31
CA GLN A 72 -1.91 -20.09 20.71
C GLN A 72 -1.03 -19.53 19.58
N GLU A 73 -1.24 -19.98 18.35
CA GLU A 73 -0.56 -19.49 17.16
C GLU A 73 -0.85 -18.00 16.95
N GLN A 74 -2.12 -17.58 17.00
CA GLN A 74 -2.50 -16.17 16.91
C GLN A 74 -1.82 -15.31 17.98
N LYS A 75 -1.79 -15.79 19.23
CA LYS A 75 -1.07 -15.11 20.32
C LYS A 75 0.43 -15.02 20.05
N ALA A 76 1.04 -16.08 19.51
CA ALA A 76 2.45 -16.10 19.15
C ALA A 76 2.76 -15.13 18.00
N THR A 77 1.95 -15.11 16.95
CA THR A 77 2.07 -14.18 15.82
C THR A 77 1.94 -12.73 16.28
N GLN A 78 0.96 -12.41 17.13
CA GLN A 78 0.81 -11.07 17.69
C GLN A 78 2.00 -10.65 18.55
N LYS A 79 2.54 -11.57 19.37
CA LYS A 79 3.76 -11.32 20.16
C LYS A 79 4.96 -11.06 19.24
N ALA A 80 5.13 -11.84 18.18
CA ALA A 80 6.20 -11.66 17.20
C ALA A 80 6.10 -10.31 16.48
N ILE A 81 4.90 -9.93 16.01
CA ILE A 81 4.65 -8.61 15.38
C ILE A 81 4.96 -7.48 16.38
N LYS A 82 4.55 -7.62 17.64
CA LYS A 82 4.82 -6.60 18.67
C LYS A 82 6.31 -6.47 18.95
N LEU A 83 7.05 -7.59 18.99
CA LEU A 83 8.50 -7.59 19.15
C LEU A 83 9.19 -6.94 17.95
N GLU A 84 8.80 -7.31 16.73
CA GLU A 84 9.30 -6.70 15.50
C GLU A 84 9.04 -5.18 15.47
N LYS A 85 7.84 -4.73 15.87
CA LYS A 85 7.50 -3.30 16.00
C LYS A 85 8.33 -2.57 17.05
N LYS A 86 8.72 -3.24 18.15
CA LYS A 86 9.64 -2.66 19.14
C LYS A 86 11.07 -2.54 18.58
N HIS A 87 11.50 -3.48 17.75
CA HIS A 87 12.82 -3.45 17.10
C HIS A 87 12.86 -2.53 15.88
N LYS A 88 11.72 -2.24 15.24
CA LYS A 88 11.57 -1.19 14.23
C LYS A 88 11.63 0.17 14.90
N VAL A 89 12.86 0.52 15.29
CA VAL A 89 13.50 1.82 15.19
C VAL A 89 12.58 2.98 15.55
N THR A 90 12.86 3.59 16.71
CA THR A 90 12.62 5.00 16.96
C THR A 90 13.37 5.79 15.89
N LEU A 91 12.82 5.85 14.67
CA LEU A 91 13.24 6.81 13.67
C LEU A 91 13.05 8.15 14.37
N GLY A 92 14.09 8.97 14.41
CA GLY A 92 14.04 10.31 15.01
C GLY A 92 12.85 11.11 14.48
N PRO A 93 12.56 12.30 15.05
CA PRO A 93 11.39 13.08 14.69
C PRO A 93 11.23 13.11 13.17
N LEU A 94 10.18 12.44 12.68
CA LEU A 94 9.93 12.30 11.26
C LEU A 94 9.80 13.72 10.72
N TYR A 95 10.71 14.15 9.85
CA TYR A 95 10.66 15.51 9.34
C TYR A 95 9.31 15.73 8.69
N GLU A 96 8.61 16.78 9.11
CA GLU A 96 7.32 17.08 8.51
C GLU A 96 7.57 17.56 7.09
N THR A 97 7.12 16.76 6.13
CA THR A 97 7.08 17.18 4.73
C THR A 97 5.99 18.24 4.55
N ARG A 98 6.09 19.04 3.48
CA ARG A 98 5.05 20.04 3.14
C ARG A 98 3.65 19.41 3.10
N SER A 99 3.52 18.16 2.67
CA SER A 99 2.23 17.46 2.65
C SER A 99 1.72 17.10 4.04
N SER A 100 2.57 16.70 5.00
CA SER A 100 2.14 16.46 6.38
C SER A 100 1.76 17.75 7.09
N GLN A 101 2.46 18.85 6.80
CA GLN A 101 2.09 20.19 7.32
C GLN A 101 0.74 20.64 6.77
N LEU A 102 0.50 20.49 5.46
CA LEU A 102 -0.77 20.86 4.82
C LEU A 102 -1.97 20.00 5.25
N ARG A 103 -1.73 18.79 5.78
CA ARG A 103 -2.77 17.97 6.42
C ARG A 103 -3.20 18.54 7.76
N LYS A 104 -2.26 19.06 8.54
CA LYS A 104 -2.52 19.67 9.87
C LYS A 104 -3.10 21.07 9.74
N TYR A 105 -2.57 21.86 8.81
CA TYR A 105 -2.95 23.24 8.60
C TYR A 105 -3.17 23.51 7.12
N LYS A 106 -4.42 23.84 6.77
CA LYS A 106 -4.76 24.33 5.43
C LYS A 106 -4.59 25.85 5.44
N PRO A 107 -3.57 26.42 4.75
CA PRO A 107 -3.43 27.87 4.69
C PRO A 107 -4.68 28.47 4.05
N PRO A 108 -5.16 29.63 4.55
CA PRO A 108 -6.30 30.29 3.95
C PRO A 108 -5.97 30.62 2.50
N VAL A 109 -6.77 30.09 1.58
CA VAL A 109 -6.66 30.41 0.16
C VAL A 109 -7.14 31.85 -0.01
N ARG A 110 -6.29 32.72 -0.57
CA ARG A 110 -6.71 34.07 -0.96
C ARG A 110 -7.87 33.92 -1.93
N LEU A 111 -9.00 34.52 -1.61
CA LEU A 111 -10.14 34.60 -2.51
C LEU A 111 -9.83 35.67 -3.57
N ASP A 112 -8.84 35.39 -4.42
CA ASP A 112 -8.60 36.22 -5.58
C ASP A 112 -9.87 36.18 -6.44
N ALA A 113 -10.23 37.34 -7.00
CA ALA A 113 -11.40 37.43 -7.86
C ALA A 113 -11.27 36.37 -8.96
N LEU A 114 -12.35 35.61 -9.19
CA LEU A 114 -12.40 34.68 -10.31
C LEU A 114 -12.01 35.46 -11.57
N TRP A 115 -11.11 34.90 -12.37
CA TRP A 115 -10.69 35.53 -13.61
C TRP A 115 -11.93 35.88 -14.43
N HIS A 116 -12.07 37.16 -14.77
CA HIS A 116 -13.17 37.67 -15.55
C HIS A 116 -12.61 38.27 -16.83
N MET A 117 -13.21 37.92 -17.97
CA MET A 117 -12.82 38.51 -19.24
C MET A 117 -13.12 40.01 -19.21
N PRO A 118 -12.17 40.91 -19.57
CA PRO A 118 -12.39 42.36 -19.53
C PRO A 118 -13.58 42.82 -20.36
N HIS A 119 -13.85 42.13 -21.47
CA HIS A 119 -14.98 42.42 -22.35
C HIS A 119 -16.34 42.33 -21.62
N PHE A 120 -16.49 41.36 -20.71
CA PHE A 120 -17.73 41.14 -19.99
C PHE A 120 -17.87 42.00 -18.71
N GLN A 121 -16.84 42.76 -18.31
CA GLN A 121 -16.96 43.62 -17.12
C GLN A 121 -17.97 44.76 -17.28
N LYS A 122 -18.21 45.18 -18.54
CA LYS A 122 -19.12 46.28 -18.87
C LYS A 122 -20.58 45.85 -18.98
N VAL A 123 -20.84 44.55 -19.13
CA VAL A 123 -22.19 44.02 -19.41
C VAL A 123 -22.68 43.31 -18.15
N GLY A 124 -23.78 43.80 -17.58
CA GLY A 124 -24.42 43.16 -16.44
C GLY A 124 -25.02 41.79 -16.80
N PRO A 125 -25.36 40.97 -15.80
CA PRO A 125 -26.07 39.71 -16.03
C PRO A 125 -27.37 39.98 -16.78
N HIS A 126 -27.54 39.33 -17.93
CA HIS A 126 -28.72 39.50 -18.78
C HIS A 126 -29.94 38.71 -18.28
N LEU A 127 -29.69 37.67 -17.47
CA LEU A 127 -30.73 36.82 -16.89
C LEU A 127 -30.71 36.97 -15.38
N ASP A 128 -31.83 37.37 -14.80
CA ASP A 128 -32.10 37.19 -13.38
C ASP A 128 -32.97 35.95 -13.22
N THR A 129 -32.41 34.91 -12.59
CA THR A 129 -33.11 33.64 -12.37
C THR A 129 -34.02 33.68 -11.15
N PHE A 130 -33.95 34.74 -10.34
CA PHE A 130 -34.76 34.88 -9.14
C PHE A 130 -35.98 35.77 -9.40
N PRO A 131 -37.18 35.36 -8.96
CA PRO A 131 -38.38 36.18 -9.12
C PRO A 131 -38.32 37.52 -8.38
N THR A 132 -37.65 37.56 -7.23
CA THR A 132 -37.42 38.79 -6.44
C THR A 132 -36.03 38.82 -5.82
N GLU A 133 -35.54 40.01 -5.47
CA GLU A 133 -34.26 40.17 -4.77
C GLU A 133 -34.29 39.51 -3.38
N ALA A 134 -35.44 39.50 -2.72
CA ALA A 134 -35.63 38.81 -1.45
C ALA A 134 -35.44 37.29 -1.59
N ASP A 135 -35.94 36.69 -2.68
CA ASP A 135 -35.74 35.27 -2.98
C ASP A 135 -34.28 34.96 -3.29
N ARG A 136 -33.61 35.86 -4.02
CA ARG A 136 -32.16 35.78 -4.26
C ARG A 136 -31.38 35.75 -2.95
N GLN A 137 -31.62 36.72 -2.06
CA GLN A 137 -30.92 36.80 -0.78
C GLN A 137 -31.22 35.56 0.09
N ARG A 138 -32.47 35.09 0.11
CA ARG A 138 -32.88 33.88 0.82
C ARG A 138 -32.17 32.63 0.29
N ALA A 139 -32.08 32.47 -1.02
CA ALA A 139 -31.37 31.36 -1.65
C ALA A 139 -29.87 31.39 -1.34
N PHE A 140 -29.22 32.55 -1.43
CA PHE A 140 -27.80 32.67 -1.06
C PHE A 140 -27.55 32.45 0.43
N LYS A 141 -28.49 32.87 1.29
CA LYS A 141 -28.43 32.61 2.74
C LYS A 141 -28.58 31.12 3.04
N ALA A 142 -29.60 30.47 2.48
CA ALA A 142 -29.82 29.03 2.62
C ALA A 142 -28.61 28.23 2.11
N HIS A 143 -28.08 28.59 0.93
CA HIS A 143 -26.87 27.98 0.39
C HIS A 143 -25.68 28.14 1.36
N ARG A 144 -25.49 29.30 1.99
CA ARG A 144 -24.43 29.53 2.99
C ARG A 144 -24.65 28.73 4.28
N GLU A 145 -25.90 28.52 4.70
CA GLU A 145 -26.26 27.78 5.91
C GLU A 145 -26.18 26.26 5.72
N GLU A 146 -26.51 25.75 4.53
CA GLU A 146 -26.36 24.33 4.14
C GLU A 146 -24.87 23.90 4.04
N CYS A 147 -23.94 24.84 4.19
CA CYS A 147 -22.50 24.60 4.09
C CYS A 147 -21.92 23.92 5.33
N ALA A 148 -22.36 22.71 5.64
CA ALA A 148 -21.86 21.98 6.79
C ALA A 148 -20.52 21.26 6.54
N VAL A 149 -20.10 21.00 5.29
CA VAL A 149 -18.99 20.03 5.04
C VAL A 149 -18.02 20.37 3.89
N ARG A 150 -18.30 21.37 3.03
CA ARG A 150 -17.53 21.61 1.78
C ARG A 150 -16.70 22.90 1.84
N GLN A 151 -15.39 22.80 1.58
CA GLN A 151 -14.48 23.95 1.44
C GLN A 151 -14.20 24.28 -0.04
N GLY A 152 -14.05 25.57 -0.38
CA GLY A 152 -13.72 26.09 -1.72
C GLY A 152 -14.67 27.20 -2.22
N THR A 153 -14.27 27.95 -3.26
CA THR A 153 -15.09 29.05 -3.81
C THR A 153 -16.30 28.56 -4.60
N LEU A 154 -16.11 27.51 -5.40
CA LEU A 154 -17.17 26.85 -6.18
C LEU A 154 -17.77 25.64 -5.47
N ARG A 155 -17.19 25.22 -4.33
CA ARG A 155 -17.65 24.12 -3.44
C ARG A 155 -17.98 22.78 -4.12
N MET A 156 -17.55 22.61 -5.37
CA MET A 156 -17.47 21.35 -6.11
C MET A 156 -16.21 20.60 -5.65
N GLY A 157 -16.26 19.91 -4.51
CA GLY A 157 -15.07 19.25 -3.98
C GLY A 157 -15.26 18.47 -2.67
N ASN A 158 -14.14 17.85 -2.24
CA ASN A 158 -14.05 16.81 -1.21
C ASN A 158 -14.62 17.21 0.16
N TYR A 159 -15.36 16.27 0.75
CA TYR A 159 -15.90 16.32 2.11
C TYR A 159 -14.78 16.34 3.16
N THR A 160 -14.95 17.11 4.23
CA THR A 160 -14.18 16.91 5.47
C THR A 160 -15.10 16.39 6.57
N HIS A 161 -14.89 15.15 7.01
CA HIS A 161 -15.48 14.67 8.26
C HIS A 161 -14.86 15.40 9.47
N PRO A 162 -15.61 15.56 10.58
CA PRO A 162 -15.09 16.13 11.83
C PRO A 162 -13.94 15.31 12.41
#